data_AF-A0A0G2GUG4-F1
#
_entry.id   AF-A0A0G2GUG4-F1
#
_cell.length_a   1.000
_cell.length_b   1.000
_cell.length_c   1.000
_cell.angle_alpha   90.00
_cell.angle_beta   90.00
_cell.angle_gamma   90.00
#
_symmetry.space_group_name_H-M   'P 1'
#
loop_
_entity.id
_entity.type
_entity.pdbx_description
1 polymer ?
#
loop_
_entity_poly.entity_id
_entity_poly.type
_entity_poly.pdbx_seq_one_letter_code
_entity_poly.pdbx_strand_id
1 'polypeptide(L)'
;MEYDAEDHHWHLKPTPTPASYEAALGFEQSVFGSHGRHLDGPSKVWIPIAVIYTFIVGFGMTTLFFQRFTHTARIRGYWLSSTSVIALHVYLTMILIEYPIRFWYVCAAEFWVMALIFPVGLGLYQLSNSRIISYYQSQQELLVMPKRNKKGRIPIWYTHPRAFLRYHKNMDFADKTRVFVYSTWCFAIFGCTLMYIGSINFHRGYGFFGEWSGKANCHRGPHGEWVPTAISQLLICWIWGPYTLWYARSIQDSHYWSIQTKINLIAGMPGTPLWMAFLYSNNPTVIAINRWFPHTGWFIPGIMTIQMGSIIFPLLDICRSPVYMAAVEGEHELNNLSSTTNALNQKFNKALTSMAAFENALENNVRPLLVWAANRNFTAADINFLVFVRNWKNHWGGPGRRNRVLTPNQACQRFEDAAVIFFTFINPTTSKVTVNIGDVTYRTISKYFVDVMPHDLSGEGTSFFSAQQQVAPWEKDEHTLQSPGVDGFDRARLHYVGADENHDDYDAIPKGFSLSVFDDAYNVIRDDIFYNTWLRYVNDLDTSSDATGPSDHKCTEACKHDSSTPSPLSELPEAHMRAARSPAT
;
A
#
# COMPACT_ATOMS: atom_id res chain seq x y z
N MET A 1 74.33 -7.31 -2.18
CA MET A 1 73.12 -7.30 -3.02
C MET A 1 72.01 -7.78 -2.11
N GLU A 2 71.44 -6.86 -1.34
CA GLU A 2 70.43 -7.17 -0.34
C GLU A 2 69.35 -6.10 -0.48
N TYR A 3 68.15 -6.58 -0.75
CA TYR A 3 66.98 -5.82 -1.18
C TYR A 3 66.44 -4.99 -0.02
N ASP A 4 66.26 -3.68 -0.24
CA ASP A 4 65.35 -2.85 0.56
C ASP A 4 63.92 -3.33 0.33
N ALA A 5 63.28 -3.85 1.38
CA ALA A 5 61.85 -4.04 1.44
C ALA A 5 61.25 -2.86 2.23
N GLU A 6 60.79 -1.84 1.50
CA GLU A 6 59.91 -0.81 2.06
C GLU A 6 58.55 -1.43 2.36
N ASP A 7 58.34 -1.81 3.62
CA ASP A 7 57.02 -2.15 4.15
C ASP A 7 56.18 -0.86 4.30
N HIS A 8 55.43 -0.52 3.26
CA HIS A 8 54.30 0.41 3.33
C HIS A 8 53.11 -0.20 4.09
N HIS A 9 53.31 -0.56 5.35
CA HIS A 9 52.20 -0.86 6.25
C HIS A 9 51.65 0.44 6.85
N TRP A 10 50.43 0.80 6.45
CA TRP A 10 49.61 1.83 7.10
C TRP A 10 49.25 1.40 8.53
N HIS A 11 50.22 1.40 9.44
CA HIS A 11 49.97 1.29 10.86
C HIS A 11 49.34 2.60 11.33
N LEU A 12 48.01 2.69 11.22
CA LEU A 12 47.22 3.53 12.11
C LEU A 12 47.55 3.05 13.53
N LYS A 13 48.48 3.73 14.22
CA LYS A 13 48.68 3.53 15.66
C LYS A 13 47.29 3.67 16.30
N PRO A 14 46.77 2.64 17.01
CA PRO A 14 45.48 2.75 17.66
C PRO A 14 45.54 3.98 18.55
N THR A 15 44.63 4.93 18.30
CA THR A 15 44.60 6.14 19.11
C THR A 15 44.23 5.70 20.52
N PRO A 16 45.00 6.09 21.56
CA PRO A 16 44.69 5.67 22.92
C PRO A 16 43.27 6.10 23.27
N THR A 17 42.45 5.13 23.69
CA THR A 17 41.10 5.41 24.18
C THR A 17 41.25 6.25 25.44
N PRO A 18 40.59 7.42 25.54
CA PRO A 18 40.75 8.29 26.69
C PRO A 18 40.30 7.58 27.98
N ALA A 19 41.11 7.65 29.02
CA ALA A 19 40.83 6.95 30.30
C ALA A 19 39.80 7.69 31.18
N SER A 20 39.55 8.98 30.92
CA SER A 20 38.60 9.81 31.68
C SER A 20 37.63 10.57 30.76
N TYR A 21 36.47 10.95 31.29
CA TYR A 21 35.45 11.72 30.58
C TYR A 21 35.98 13.07 30.07
N GLU A 22 36.67 13.83 30.91
CA GLU A 22 37.22 15.15 30.53
C GLU A 22 38.25 15.03 29.40
N ALA A 23 39.09 14.00 29.43
CA ALA A 23 40.02 13.71 28.35
C ALA A 23 39.29 13.32 27.06
N ALA A 24 38.21 12.54 27.16
CA ALA A 24 37.38 12.16 26.02
C ALA A 24 36.67 13.37 25.41
N LEU A 25 36.11 14.25 26.25
CA LEU A 25 35.38 15.45 25.85
C LEU A 25 36.31 16.50 25.21
N GLY A 26 37.47 16.75 25.83
CA GLY A 26 38.48 17.65 25.26
C GLY A 26 39.03 17.13 23.92
N PHE A 27 39.20 15.81 23.81
CA PHE A 27 39.60 15.16 22.57
C PHE A 27 38.55 15.32 21.47
N GLU A 28 37.29 15.06 21.79
CA GLU A 28 36.17 15.27 20.88
C GLU A 28 36.13 16.73 20.38
N GLN A 29 36.18 17.71 21.29
CA GLN A 29 36.23 19.14 20.95
C GLN A 29 37.41 19.52 20.03
N SER A 30 38.59 18.93 20.25
CA SER A 30 39.78 19.16 19.43
C SER A 30 39.63 18.63 17.99
N VAL A 31 38.87 17.53 17.83
CA VAL A 31 38.57 16.91 16.54
C VAL A 31 37.53 17.73 15.78
N PHE A 32 36.49 18.22 16.47
CA PHE A 32 35.46 19.10 15.91
C PHE A 32 36.00 20.43 15.35
N GLY A 33 37.18 20.87 15.77
CA GLY A 33 37.82 22.10 15.27
C GLY A 33 38.71 21.95 14.03
N SER A 34 39.14 20.73 13.66
CA SER A 34 40.19 20.51 12.64
C SER A 34 39.75 19.73 11.39
N HIS A 35 38.68 18.94 11.48
CA HIS A 35 38.23 18.06 10.40
C HIS A 35 37.29 18.76 9.41
N GLY A 36 37.38 18.37 8.13
CA GLY A 36 36.59 18.96 7.02
C GLY A 36 37.22 20.18 6.32
N ARG A 37 38.43 20.59 6.75
CA ARG A 37 39.23 21.60 6.04
C ARG A 37 40.09 21.00 4.91
N HIS A 38 40.49 19.74 5.08
CA HIS A 38 41.22 18.93 4.10
C HIS A 38 40.60 17.53 4.02
N LEU A 39 40.72 16.87 2.86
CA LEU A 39 40.28 15.49 2.64
C LEU A 39 41.18 14.50 3.40
N ASP A 40 40.79 14.17 4.61
CA ASP A 40 41.44 13.18 5.47
C ASP A 40 41.00 11.74 5.12
N GLY A 41 41.67 10.74 5.71
CA GLY A 41 41.47 9.32 5.40
C GLY A 41 40.00 8.87 5.43
N PRO A 42 39.24 9.12 6.52
CA PRO A 42 37.82 8.75 6.59
C PRO A 42 36.93 9.50 5.60
N SER A 43 37.21 10.77 5.29
CA SER A 43 36.46 11.50 4.27
C SER A 43 36.59 10.84 2.89
N LYS A 44 37.76 10.26 2.58
CA LYS A 44 37.96 9.49 1.35
C LYS A 44 37.15 8.18 1.30
N VAL A 45 36.60 7.72 2.43
CA VAL A 45 35.72 6.54 2.49
C VAL A 45 34.25 6.95 2.42
N TRP A 46 33.85 7.93 3.23
CA TRP A 46 32.45 8.36 3.35
C TRP A 46 31.90 9.01 2.07
N ILE A 47 32.71 9.83 1.38
CA ILE A 47 32.28 10.49 0.14
C ILE A 47 31.96 9.47 -0.96
N PRO A 48 32.84 8.51 -1.32
CA PRO A 48 32.49 7.47 -2.28
C PRO A 48 31.26 6.65 -1.88
N ILE A 49 31.10 6.31 -0.60
CA ILE A 49 29.90 5.58 -0.13
C ILE A 49 28.63 6.40 -0.42
N ALA A 50 28.63 7.69 -0.09
CA ALA A 50 27.49 8.57 -0.36
C ALA A 50 27.19 8.65 -1.87
N VAL A 51 28.22 8.81 -2.70
CA VAL A 51 28.09 8.88 -4.16
C VAL A 51 27.53 7.58 -4.73
N ILE A 52 28.14 6.43 -4.41
CA ILE A 52 27.72 5.10 -4.88
C ILE A 52 26.27 4.84 -4.46
N TYR A 53 25.93 5.12 -3.20
CA TYR A 53 24.58 4.89 -2.71
C TYR A 53 23.54 5.82 -3.39
N THR A 54 23.91 7.07 -3.66
CA THR A 54 23.07 8.00 -4.43
C THR A 54 22.80 7.48 -5.84
N PHE A 55 23.81 6.91 -6.51
CA PHE A 55 23.62 6.28 -7.81
C PHE A 55 22.69 5.07 -7.75
N ILE A 56 22.82 4.20 -6.73
CA ILE A 56 21.95 3.03 -6.55
C ILE A 56 20.49 3.47 -6.38
N VAL A 57 20.24 4.44 -5.49
CA VAL A 57 18.89 4.96 -5.23
C VAL A 57 18.34 5.65 -6.48
N GLY A 58 19.13 6.49 -7.13
CA GLY A 58 18.74 7.19 -8.36
C GLY A 58 18.38 6.23 -9.50
N PHE A 59 19.17 5.18 -9.71
CA PHE A 59 18.90 4.13 -10.69
C PHE A 59 17.59 3.39 -10.35
N GLY A 60 17.42 2.95 -9.11
CA GLY A 60 16.21 2.26 -8.67
C GLY A 60 14.94 3.11 -8.82
N MET A 61 14.99 4.38 -8.44
CA MET A 61 13.88 5.33 -8.58
C MET A 61 13.54 5.61 -10.05
N THR A 62 14.55 5.66 -10.92
CA THR A 62 14.39 5.85 -12.37
C THR A 62 13.72 4.64 -13.01
N THR A 63 14.13 3.42 -12.65
CA THR A 63 13.48 2.19 -13.14
C THR A 63 12.01 2.14 -12.72
N LEU A 64 11.71 2.48 -11.46
CA LEU A 64 10.33 2.58 -10.98
C LEU A 64 9.52 3.69 -11.67
N PHE A 65 10.15 4.80 -12.03
CA PHE A 65 9.49 5.86 -12.79
C PHE A 65 8.98 5.33 -14.13
N PHE A 66 9.79 4.58 -14.87
CA PHE A 66 9.38 4.02 -16.16
C PHE A 66 8.28 2.96 -16.01
N GLN A 67 8.26 2.24 -14.88
CA GLN A 67 7.26 1.22 -14.59
C GLN A 67 6.06 1.72 -13.76
N ARG A 68 5.94 3.04 -13.55
CA ARG A 68 4.92 3.64 -12.66
C ARG A 68 3.47 3.40 -13.05
N PHE A 69 3.22 3.04 -14.30
CA PHE A 69 1.87 2.77 -14.82
C PHE A 69 1.39 1.34 -14.53
N THR A 70 2.25 0.48 -13.99
CA THR A 70 1.85 -0.85 -13.53
C THR A 70 0.85 -0.76 -12.37
N HIS A 71 -0.08 -1.71 -12.32
CA HIS A 71 -1.13 -1.78 -11.28
C HIS A 71 -0.53 -1.69 -9.87
N THR A 72 0.55 -2.45 -9.63
CA THR A 72 1.31 -2.48 -8.38
C THR A 72 1.84 -1.09 -7.98
N ALA A 73 2.46 -0.37 -8.91
CA ALA A 73 3.04 0.95 -8.64
C ALA A 73 1.96 2.03 -8.42
N ARG A 74 0.80 1.89 -9.06
CA ARG A 74 -0.31 2.85 -8.95
C ARG A 74 -0.98 2.80 -7.58
N ILE A 75 -1.26 1.61 -7.05
CA ILE A 75 -1.93 1.43 -5.74
C ILE A 75 -1.14 2.12 -4.62
N ARG A 76 0.19 1.92 -4.63
CA ARG A 76 1.09 2.49 -3.62
C ARG A 76 1.24 4.01 -3.71
N GLY A 77 0.94 4.58 -4.86
CA GLY A 77 1.10 6.00 -5.13
C GLY A 77 2.57 6.37 -5.33
N TYR A 78 3.08 6.12 -6.54
CA TYR A 78 4.46 6.38 -6.94
C TYR A 78 5.00 7.72 -6.41
N TRP A 79 4.30 8.82 -6.64
CA TRP A 79 4.76 10.16 -6.26
C TRP A 79 4.99 10.30 -4.76
N LEU A 80 4.05 9.84 -3.93
CA LEU A 80 4.15 9.95 -2.47
C LEU A 80 5.32 9.11 -1.92
N SER A 81 5.45 7.87 -2.39
CA SER A 81 6.57 7.01 -2.00
C SER A 81 7.91 7.57 -2.48
N SER A 82 7.94 8.17 -3.68
CA SER A 82 9.16 8.78 -4.23
C SER A 82 9.61 10.00 -3.44
N THR A 83 8.68 10.90 -3.09
CA THR A 83 9.00 12.07 -2.27
C THR A 83 9.52 11.66 -0.89
N SER A 84 8.95 10.61 -0.29
CA SER A 84 9.46 10.05 0.97
C SER A 84 10.90 9.53 0.82
N VAL A 85 11.17 8.70 -0.20
CA VAL A 85 12.51 8.16 -0.46
C VAL A 85 13.52 9.29 -0.71
N ILE A 86 13.16 10.29 -1.51
CA ILE A 86 14.04 11.43 -1.81
C ILE A 86 14.32 12.24 -0.54
N ALA A 87 13.31 12.55 0.29
CA ALA A 87 13.52 13.30 1.54
C ALA A 87 14.42 12.53 2.51
N LEU A 88 14.19 11.23 2.67
CA LEU A 88 15.06 10.36 3.49
C LEU A 88 16.46 10.24 2.89
N HIS A 89 16.59 10.28 1.56
CA HIS A 89 17.87 10.21 0.87
C HIS A 89 18.68 11.48 1.05
N VAL A 90 18.06 12.65 0.94
CA VAL A 90 18.71 13.93 1.27
C VAL A 90 19.26 13.90 2.70
N TYR A 91 18.46 13.44 3.67
CA TYR A 91 18.91 13.33 5.05
C TYR A 91 20.05 12.31 5.22
N LEU A 92 19.95 11.12 4.61
CA LEU A 92 21.02 10.12 4.64
C LEU A 92 22.32 10.65 4.04
N THR A 93 22.25 11.34 2.90
CA THR A 93 23.42 11.95 2.27
C THR A 93 24.04 12.98 3.20
N MET A 94 23.25 13.80 3.89
CA MET A 94 23.75 14.72 4.92
C MET A 94 24.48 13.99 6.05
N ILE A 95 23.95 12.87 6.55
CA ILE A 95 24.64 12.04 7.56
C ILE A 95 25.97 11.51 7.04
N LEU A 96 26.00 10.96 5.82
CA LEU A 96 27.20 10.35 5.25
C LEU A 96 28.29 11.40 4.98
N ILE A 97 27.93 12.60 4.55
CA ILE A 97 28.90 13.68 4.32
C ILE A 97 29.17 14.53 5.55
N GLU A 98 28.43 14.35 6.65
CA GLU A 98 28.52 15.18 7.86
C GLU A 98 29.96 15.29 8.37
N TYR A 99 30.69 14.18 8.35
CA TYR A 99 32.10 14.15 8.72
C TYR A 99 32.98 14.96 7.73
N PRO A 100 32.95 14.69 6.40
CA PRO A 100 33.66 15.51 5.42
C PRO A 100 33.39 17.00 5.45
N ILE A 101 32.13 17.41 5.69
CA ILE A 101 31.74 18.83 5.63
C ILE A 101 31.66 19.50 7.01
N ARG A 102 32.11 18.83 8.07
CA ARG A 102 31.91 19.25 9.47
C ARG A 102 32.38 20.68 9.76
N PHE A 103 33.45 21.13 9.13
CA PHE A 103 33.93 22.51 9.24
C PHE A 103 32.90 23.56 8.78
N TRP A 104 32.12 23.23 7.75
CA TRP A 104 31.10 24.09 7.15
C TRP A 104 29.70 23.83 7.70
N TYR A 105 29.49 22.67 8.32
CA TYR A 105 28.20 22.24 8.83
C TYR A 105 27.93 22.83 10.23
N VAL A 106 27.24 23.97 10.24
CA VAL A 106 26.92 24.69 11.48
C VAL A 106 25.85 23.98 12.31
N CYS A 107 25.93 24.06 13.65
CA CYS A 107 24.96 23.44 14.57
C CYS A 107 23.49 23.78 14.25
N ALA A 108 23.22 25.00 13.78
CA ALA A 108 21.88 25.39 13.37
C ALA A 108 21.39 24.61 12.13
N ALA A 109 22.28 24.34 11.16
CA ALA A 109 21.93 23.56 9.98
C ALA A 109 21.64 22.11 10.38
N GLU A 110 22.46 21.51 11.23
CA GLU A 110 22.21 20.17 11.79
C GLU A 110 20.87 20.09 12.50
N PHE A 111 20.59 21.06 13.37
CA PHE A 111 19.32 21.17 14.09
C PHE A 111 18.11 21.18 13.14
N TRP A 112 18.12 22.04 12.12
CA TRP A 112 16.99 22.18 11.21
C TRP A 112 16.86 21.01 10.22
N VAL A 113 17.98 20.45 9.74
CA VAL A 113 17.96 19.25 8.88
C VAL A 113 17.30 18.09 9.62
N MET A 114 17.63 17.90 10.89
CA MET A 114 17.07 16.85 11.72
C MET A 114 15.63 17.13 12.20
N ALA A 115 15.28 18.40 12.43
CA ALA A 115 13.93 18.81 12.85
C ALA A 115 12.92 18.79 11.70
N LEU A 116 13.35 19.01 10.45
CA LEU A 116 12.46 19.15 9.29
C LEU A 116 12.58 18.00 8.31
N ILE A 117 13.75 17.80 7.70
CA ILE A 117 13.91 16.90 6.55
C ILE A 117 13.60 15.45 6.97
N PHE A 118 14.16 15.03 8.11
CA PHE A 118 14.01 13.66 8.58
C PHE A 118 12.55 13.31 9.00
N PRO A 119 11.88 14.09 9.86
CA PRO A 119 10.47 13.87 10.19
C PRO A 119 9.54 13.95 8.99
N VAL A 120 9.83 14.81 8.01
CA VAL A 120 9.07 14.86 6.75
C VAL A 120 9.22 13.56 5.97
N GLY A 121 10.45 13.05 5.80
CA GLY A 121 10.70 11.78 5.13
C GLY A 121 9.96 10.60 5.78
N LEU A 122 10.03 10.49 7.10
CA LEU A 122 9.32 9.46 7.87
C LEU A 122 7.79 9.61 7.83
N GLY A 123 7.28 10.85 7.95
CA GLY A 123 5.85 11.11 7.89
C GLY A 123 5.25 10.77 6.52
N LEU A 124 5.94 11.15 5.43
CA LEU A 124 5.54 10.77 4.07
C LEU A 124 5.58 9.25 3.87
N TYR A 125 6.53 8.55 4.50
CA TYR A 125 6.59 7.10 4.47
C TYR A 125 5.35 6.47 5.15
N GLN A 126 4.97 6.97 6.32
CA GLN A 126 3.77 6.51 7.02
C GLN A 126 2.48 6.80 6.22
N LEU A 127 2.39 7.98 5.60
CA LEU A 127 1.29 8.30 4.69
C LEU A 127 1.21 7.31 3.53
N SER A 128 2.34 6.95 2.92
CA SER A 128 2.38 5.95 1.85
C SER A 128 1.88 4.58 2.33
N ASN A 129 2.31 4.11 3.50
CA ASN A 129 1.87 2.82 4.04
C ASN A 129 0.38 2.82 4.42
N SER A 130 -0.15 3.96 4.87
CA SER A 130 -1.56 4.09 5.25
C SER A 130 -2.52 3.86 4.09
N ARG A 131 -2.10 4.19 2.85
CA ARG A 131 -2.88 3.95 1.64
C ARG A 131 -3.13 2.47 1.41
N ILE A 132 -2.11 1.64 1.63
CA ILE A 132 -2.18 0.19 1.40
C ILE A 132 -3.17 -0.44 2.37
N ILE A 133 -3.07 -0.10 3.65
CA ILE A 133 -3.98 -0.61 4.69
C ILE A 133 -5.41 -0.14 4.42
N SER A 134 -5.60 1.13 4.06
CA SER A 134 -6.91 1.66 3.72
C SER A 134 -7.50 0.98 2.48
N TYR A 135 -6.67 0.73 1.47
CA TYR A 135 -7.10 0.03 0.26
C TYR A 135 -7.50 -1.41 0.56
N TYR A 136 -6.70 -2.15 1.34
CA TYR A 136 -7.03 -3.49 1.82
C TYR A 136 -8.37 -3.53 2.56
N GLN A 137 -8.59 -2.61 3.50
CA GLN A 137 -9.85 -2.52 4.23
C GLN A 137 -11.03 -2.28 3.29
N SER A 138 -10.89 -1.36 2.33
CA SER A 138 -11.92 -1.14 1.32
C SER A 138 -12.21 -2.39 0.48
N GLN A 139 -11.20 -3.20 0.15
CA GLN A 139 -11.39 -4.46 -0.56
C GLN A 139 -12.09 -5.52 0.30
N GLN A 140 -11.79 -5.59 1.59
CA GLN A 140 -12.47 -6.51 2.51
C GLN A 140 -13.94 -6.14 2.71
N GLU A 141 -14.27 -4.86 2.70
CA GLU A 141 -15.67 -4.42 2.77
C GLU A 141 -16.48 -4.89 1.56
N LEU A 142 -15.86 -5.10 0.39
CA LEU A 142 -16.51 -5.69 -0.78
C LEU A 142 -16.86 -7.18 -0.61
N LEU A 143 -16.42 -7.83 0.47
CA LEU A 143 -16.80 -9.21 0.80
C LEU A 143 -17.95 -9.29 1.82
N VAL A 144 -18.18 -8.22 2.58
CA VAL A 144 -19.07 -8.24 3.74
C VAL A 144 -20.35 -7.48 3.39
N MET A 145 -21.51 -8.08 3.68
CA MET A 145 -22.78 -7.35 3.58
C MET A 145 -22.71 -6.08 4.46
N PRO A 146 -23.02 -4.89 3.93
CA PRO A 146 -22.91 -3.68 4.72
C PRO A 146 -23.88 -3.77 5.89
N LYS A 147 -23.34 -3.72 7.10
CA LYS A 147 -24.17 -3.40 8.27
C LYS A 147 -24.69 -1.99 8.05
N ARG A 148 -26.02 -1.83 7.99
CA ARG A 148 -26.70 -0.53 7.95
C ARG A 148 -26.23 0.33 9.11
N ASN A 149 -25.19 1.12 8.88
CA ASN A 149 -24.67 2.05 9.86
C ASN A 149 -25.61 3.26 9.89
N LYS A 150 -26.49 3.31 10.90
CA LYS A 150 -27.19 4.54 11.26
C LYS A 150 -26.15 5.55 11.76
N LYS A 151 -25.55 6.35 10.88
CA LYS A 151 -24.77 7.53 11.31
C LYS A 151 -25.76 8.67 11.58
N GLY A 152 -25.87 9.06 12.85
CA GLY A 152 -26.52 10.30 13.25
C GLY A 152 -25.75 11.51 12.71
N ARG A 153 -26.48 12.61 12.47
CA ARG A 153 -26.00 13.91 11.95
C ARG A 153 -24.57 14.23 12.39
N ILE A 154 -23.73 14.59 11.41
CA ILE A 154 -22.34 14.98 11.60
C ILE A 154 -22.31 16.19 12.55
N PRO A 155 -21.79 16.04 13.79
CA PRO A 155 -21.59 17.18 14.64
C PRO A 155 -20.38 17.95 14.11
N ILE A 156 -20.54 19.26 14.06
CA ILE A 156 -19.50 20.22 13.74
C ILE A 156 -18.26 19.93 14.61
N TRP A 157 -17.15 19.49 14.00
CA TRP A 157 -15.98 18.95 14.72
C TRP A 157 -15.25 19.98 15.59
N TYR A 158 -15.42 21.28 15.32
CA TYR A 158 -14.75 22.37 16.02
C TYR A 158 -15.43 22.80 17.34
N THR A 159 -16.62 22.28 17.68
CA THR A 159 -17.38 22.78 18.84
C THR A 159 -17.23 21.95 20.11
N HIS A 160 -16.68 20.73 20.08
CA HIS A 160 -16.52 19.91 21.30
C HIS A 160 -15.46 18.78 21.20
N PRO A 161 -14.59 18.55 22.21
CA PRO A 161 -13.56 17.48 22.18
C PRO A 161 -14.16 16.06 22.07
N ARG A 162 -15.32 15.82 22.70
CA ARG A 162 -16.08 14.56 22.52
C ARG A 162 -16.61 14.36 21.09
N ALA A 163 -16.85 15.42 20.32
CA ALA A 163 -17.26 15.33 18.91
C ALA A 163 -16.07 14.95 18.04
N PHE A 164 -14.90 15.57 18.27
CA PHE A 164 -13.64 15.17 17.64
C PHE A 164 -13.30 13.70 17.89
N LEU A 165 -13.42 13.20 19.13
CA LEU A 165 -13.11 11.81 19.43
C LEU A 165 -14.05 10.81 18.73
N ARG A 166 -15.34 11.16 18.61
CA ARG A 166 -16.32 10.35 17.83
C ARG A 166 -16.02 10.38 16.34
N TYR A 167 -15.67 11.56 15.81
CA TYR A 167 -15.28 11.73 14.42
C TYR A 167 -14.02 10.93 14.10
N HIS A 168 -12.98 11.05 14.94
CA HIS A 168 -11.73 10.30 14.83
C HIS A 168 -11.94 8.78 14.90
N LYS A 169 -12.84 8.27 15.75
CA LYS A 169 -13.16 6.83 15.78
C LYS A 169 -13.67 6.32 14.43
N ASN A 170 -14.47 7.14 13.73
CA ASN A 170 -15.14 6.80 12.49
C ASN A 170 -14.35 7.13 11.20
N MET A 171 -13.13 7.67 11.32
CA MET A 171 -12.25 7.94 10.18
C MET A 171 -11.61 6.65 9.64
N ASP A 172 -11.33 6.66 8.34
CA ASP A 172 -10.54 5.62 7.67
C ASP A 172 -9.08 5.67 8.15
N PHE A 173 -8.37 4.56 7.99
CA PHE A 173 -6.98 4.43 8.46
C PHE A 173 -6.04 5.48 7.82
N ALA A 174 -6.25 5.79 6.54
CA ALA A 174 -5.47 6.81 5.82
C ALA A 174 -5.67 8.21 6.41
N ASP A 175 -6.90 8.58 6.74
CA ASP A 175 -7.21 9.90 7.32
C ASP A 175 -6.68 10.04 8.75
N LYS A 176 -6.81 8.97 9.57
CA LYS A 176 -6.20 8.92 10.90
C LYS A 176 -4.69 9.14 10.82
N THR A 177 -4.02 8.47 9.89
CA THR A 177 -2.58 8.64 9.67
C THR A 177 -2.25 10.05 9.22
N ARG A 178 -3.06 10.64 8.33
CA ARG A 178 -2.85 11.99 7.83
C ARG A 178 -2.93 13.04 8.92
N VAL A 179 -3.99 12.99 9.73
CA VAL A 179 -4.17 13.89 10.88
C VAL A 179 -3.01 13.74 11.85
N PHE A 180 -2.60 12.51 12.16
CA PHE A 180 -1.50 12.24 13.06
C PHE A 180 -0.17 12.82 12.56
N VAL A 181 0.23 12.52 11.31
CA VAL A 181 1.50 12.97 10.72
C VAL A 181 1.56 14.49 10.61
N TYR A 182 0.47 15.15 10.18
CA TYR A 182 0.47 16.61 10.12
C TYR A 182 0.51 17.25 11.51
N SER A 183 -0.16 16.65 12.49
CA SER A 183 -0.09 17.13 13.88
C SER A 183 1.33 17.01 14.44
N THR A 184 2.05 15.91 14.17
CA THR A 184 3.44 15.75 14.63
C THR A 184 4.41 16.69 13.92
N TRP A 185 4.20 16.99 12.64
CA TRP A 185 4.98 18.01 11.92
C TRP A 185 4.72 19.41 12.45
N CYS A 186 3.46 19.79 12.67
CA CYS A 186 3.12 21.09 13.28
C CYS A 186 3.76 21.22 14.66
N PHE A 187 3.68 20.18 15.49
CA PHE A 187 4.34 20.13 16.80
C PHE A 187 5.87 20.28 16.67
N ALA A 188 6.50 19.54 15.74
CA ALA A 188 7.94 19.61 15.53
C ALA A 188 8.37 21.01 15.08
N ILE A 189 7.73 21.57 14.04
CA ILE A 189 8.06 22.91 13.52
C ILE A 189 7.90 23.96 14.61
N PHE A 190 6.76 23.98 15.30
CA PHE A 190 6.48 24.97 16.35
C PHE A 190 7.45 24.81 17.53
N GLY A 191 7.58 23.59 18.07
CA GLY A 191 8.45 23.31 19.20
C GLY A 191 9.92 23.57 18.90
N CYS A 192 10.41 23.17 17.73
CA CYS A 192 11.80 23.41 17.33
C CYS A 192 12.06 24.88 17.06
N THR A 193 11.11 25.62 16.49
CA THR A 193 11.24 27.08 16.32
C THR A 193 11.34 27.79 17.66
N LEU A 194 10.51 27.41 18.64
CA LEU A 194 10.60 27.95 20.00
C LEU A 194 11.94 27.61 20.67
N MET A 195 12.41 26.37 20.54
CA MET A 195 13.71 25.96 21.09
C MET A 195 14.87 26.70 20.41
N TYR A 196 14.81 26.87 19.09
CA TYR A 196 15.85 27.57 18.33
C TYR A 196 15.97 29.03 18.76
N ILE A 197 14.87 29.78 18.72
CA ILE A 197 14.85 31.20 19.08
C ILE A 197 15.17 31.41 20.56
N GLY A 198 14.70 30.50 21.43
CA GLY A 198 14.85 30.64 22.87
C GLY A 198 16.21 30.23 23.41
N SER A 199 16.92 29.33 22.74
CA SER A 199 18.19 28.80 23.27
C SER A 199 19.36 29.73 23.01
N ILE A 200 20.03 30.15 24.09
CA ILE A 200 21.31 30.88 24.04
C ILE A 200 22.40 30.05 23.36
N ASN A 201 22.25 28.72 23.30
CA ASN A 201 23.22 27.83 22.68
C ASN A 201 23.35 28.03 21.15
N PHE A 202 22.27 28.41 20.48
CA PHE A 202 22.28 28.73 19.03
C PHE A 202 22.63 30.18 18.73
N HIS A 203 22.53 31.07 19.73
CA HIS A 203 22.60 32.52 19.55
C HIS A 203 23.55 33.14 20.58
N ARG A 204 24.69 33.67 20.15
CA ARG A 204 25.71 34.25 21.04
C ARG A 204 25.22 35.47 21.85
N GLY A 205 24.16 36.14 21.40
CA GLY A 205 23.74 37.44 21.93
C GLY A 205 22.27 37.54 22.36
N TYR A 206 21.47 36.48 22.21
CA TYR A 206 20.07 36.50 22.64
C TYR A 206 19.56 35.08 22.90
N GLY A 207 18.40 34.97 23.53
CA GLY A 207 17.82 33.73 24.03
C GLY A 207 17.36 33.93 25.47
N PHE A 208 16.42 33.11 25.92
CA PHE A 208 15.84 33.20 27.27
C PHE A 208 16.12 31.96 28.13
N PHE A 209 16.74 30.91 27.57
CA PHE A 209 17.16 29.73 28.33
C PHE A 209 18.47 29.12 27.82
N GLY A 210 19.10 28.30 28.67
CA GLY A 210 20.36 27.61 28.38
C GLY A 210 21.59 28.49 28.51
N GLU A 211 22.75 27.88 28.33
CA GLU A 211 24.07 28.52 28.33
C GLU A 211 24.81 28.21 27.04
N TRP A 212 25.69 29.11 26.62
CA TRP A 212 26.50 28.92 25.42
C TRP A 212 27.53 27.80 25.65
N SER A 213 27.37 26.68 24.95
CA SER A 213 28.22 25.48 25.13
C SER A 213 29.53 25.50 24.31
N GLY A 214 29.73 26.52 23.48
CA GLY A 214 30.86 26.59 22.55
C GLY A 214 30.49 26.16 21.13
N LYS A 215 31.25 26.65 20.13
CA LYS A 215 31.02 26.31 18.70
C LYS A 215 31.13 24.81 18.41
N ALA A 216 31.97 24.09 19.16
CA ALA A 216 32.17 22.66 18.97
C ALA A 216 31.09 21.81 19.66
N ASN A 217 30.49 22.28 20.77
CA ASN A 217 29.54 21.47 21.54
C ASN A 217 28.07 21.85 21.31
N CYS A 218 27.77 22.91 20.54
CA CYS A 218 26.38 23.35 20.35
C CYS A 218 25.47 22.26 19.77
N HIS A 219 26.00 21.33 18.97
CA HIS A 219 25.26 20.21 18.40
C HIS A 219 24.73 19.23 19.47
N ARG A 220 25.33 19.16 20.66
CA ARG A 220 24.85 18.26 21.72
C ARG A 220 23.49 18.65 22.27
N GLY A 221 23.13 19.93 22.21
CA GLY A 221 21.91 20.44 22.83
C GLY A 221 21.78 20.07 24.32
N PRO A 222 22.75 20.47 25.17
CA PRO A 222 22.78 20.05 26.58
C PRO A 222 21.58 20.54 27.40
N HIS A 223 20.82 21.51 26.90
CA HIS A 223 19.67 22.12 27.59
C HIS A 223 18.33 21.57 27.08
N GLY A 224 18.35 20.46 26.34
CA GLY A 224 17.14 19.80 25.85
C GLY A 224 16.62 20.36 24.52
N GLU A 225 17.46 21.04 23.75
CA GLU A 225 17.09 21.62 22.44
C GLU A 225 16.52 20.57 21.48
N TRP A 226 16.99 19.32 21.60
CA TRP A 226 16.54 18.19 20.79
C TRP A 226 15.18 17.60 21.17
N VAL A 227 14.61 17.99 22.32
CA VAL A 227 13.40 17.35 22.89
C VAL A 227 12.21 17.36 21.91
N PRO A 228 11.82 18.48 21.26
CA PRO A 228 10.68 18.47 20.36
C PRO A 228 10.89 17.55 19.15
N THR A 229 12.10 17.54 18.58
CA THR A 229 12.50 16.67 17.47
C THR A 229 12.47 15.20 17.89
N ALA A 230 13.08 14.85 19.02
CA ALA A 230 13.10 13.49 19.55
C ALA A 230 11.70 12.97 19.85
N ILE A 231 10.84 13.78 20.49
CA ILE A 231 9.44 13.42 20.74
C ILE A 231 8.70 13.18 19.44
N SER A 232 8.82 14.08 18.44
CA SER A 232 8.13 13.90 17.15
C SER A 232 8.55 12.61 16.45
N GLN A 233 9.85 12.29 16.46
CA GLN A 233 10.36 11.04 15.90
C GLN A 233 9.86 9.81 16.67
N LEU A 234 9.83 9.84 18.00
CA LEU A 234 9.29 8.75 18.83
C LEU A 234 7.78 8.58 18.62
N LEU A 235 7.01 9.66 18.48
CA LEU A 235 5.59 9.59 18.14
C LEU A 235 5.38 8.86 16.79
N ILE A 236 6.18 9.19 15.78
CA ILE A 236 6.08 8.55 14.46
C ILE A 236 6.57 7.09 14.48
N CYS A 237 7.73 6.81 15.07
CA CYS A 237 8.37 5.50 14.98
C CYS A 237 7.93 4.52 16.07
N TRP A 238 7.67 4.99 17.29
CA TRP A 238 7.41 4.16 18.47
C TRP A 238 5.96 4.14 18.93
N ILE A 239 5.13 5.07 18.45
CA ILE A 239 3.68 5.02 18.70
C ILE A 239 2.95 4.66 17.41
N TRP A 240 3.12 5.47 16.35
CA TRP A 240 2.43 5.21 15.10
C TRP A 240 2.99 4.00 14.34
N GLY A 241 4.31 3.79 14.37
CA GLY A 241 4.95 2.62 13.76
C GLY A 241 4.35 1.29 14.24
N PRO A 242 4.34 0.99 15.55
CA PRO A 242 3.70 -0.21 16.09
C PRO A 242 2.19 -0.27 15.81
N TYR A 243 1.49 0.85 15.83
CA TYR A 243 0.09 0.91 15.44
C TYR A 243 -0.13 0.47 13.99
N THR A 244 0.68 0.96 13.05
CA THR A 244 0.68 0.52 11.64
C THR A 244 1.06 -0.97 11.51
N LEU A 245 2.07 -1.44 12.26
CA LEU A 245 2.46 -2.85 12.29
C LEU A 245 1.33 -3.77 12.75
N TRP A 246 0.58 -3.35 13.77
CA TRP A 246 -0.57 -4.09 14.28
C TRP A 246 -1.64 -4.30 13.21
N TYR A 247 -1.93 -3.27 12.41
CA TYR A 247 -2.88 -3.37 11.30
C TYR A 247 -2.31 -4.16 10.11
N ALA A 248 -1.01 -4.06 9.84
CA ALA A 248 -0.36 -4.81 8.76
C ALA A 248 -0.16 -6.31 9.07
N ARG A 249 -0.27 -6.73 10.34
CA ARG A 249 0.09 -8.10 10.76
C ARG A 249 -0.68 -9.19 10.01
N SER A 250 -1.98 -9.00 9.80
CA SER A 250 -2.88 -9.98 9.18
C SER A 250 -2.95 -9.88 7.66
N ILE A 251 -2.31 -8.87 7.06
CA ILE A 251 -2.30 -8.68 5.61
C ILE A 251 -1.29 -9.67 5.01
N GLN A 252 -1.79 -10.61 4.22
CA GLN A 252 -1.02 -11.58 3.44
C GLN A 252 -1.22 -11.27 1.95
N ASP A 253 -0.48 -10.30 1.45
CA ASP A 253 -0.61 -9.84 0.07
C ASP A 253 0.36 -10.56 -0.88
N SER A 254 -0.04 -10.71 -2.14
CA SER A 254 0.79 -11.34 -3.18
C SER A 254 1.90 -10.41 -3.71
N HIS A 255 1.90 -9.13 -3.31
CA HIS A 255 2.83 -8.10 -3.80
C HIS A 255 3.96 -7.77 -2.83
N TYR A 256 4.06 -8.50 -1.71
CA TYR A 256 5.06 -8.32 -0.65
C TYR A 256 5.07 -6.92 0.01
N TRP A 257 3.99 -6.17 -0.06
CA TRP A 257 3.88 -4.84 0.52
C TRP A 257 3.77 -4.87 2.04
N SER A 258 3.02 -5.82 2.59
CA SER A 258 2.88 -6.01 4.03
C SER A 258 4.22 -6.37 4.66
N ILE A 259 4.97 -7.29 4.04
CA ILE A 259 6.30 -7.69 4.53
C ILE A 259 7.31 -6.54 4.40
N GLN A 260 7.28 -5.79 3.29
CA GLN A 260 8.11 -4.59 3.12
C GLN A 260 7.83 -3.59 4.25
N THR A 261 6.56 -3.29 4.51
CA THR A 261 6.16 -2.37 5.59
C THR A 261 6.66 -2.84 6.94
N LYS A 262 6.53 -4.15 7.23
CA LYS A 262 6.99 -4.76 8.49
C LYS A 262 8.50 -4.59 8.68
N ILE A 263 9.29 -5.01 7.69
CA ILE A 263 10.76 -4.93 7.74
C ILE A 263 11.22 -3.48 7.90
N ASN A 264 10.67 -2.57 7.09
CA ASN A 264 11.07 -1.16 7.08
C ASN A 264 10.75 -0.45 8.39
N LEU A 265 9.58 -0.69 8.98
CA LEU A 265 9.20 -0.10 10.26
C LEU A 265 10.05 -0.64 11.41
N ILE A 266 10.26 -1.96 11.46
CA ILE A 266 11.11 -2.59 12.50
C ILE A 266 12.55 -2.05 12.42
N ALA A 267 13.12 -1.93 11.22
CA ALA A 267 14.47 -1.40 11.03
C ALA A 267 14.60 0.09 11.41
N GLY A 268 13.53 0.88 11.27
CA GLY A 268 13.51 2.30 11.61
C GLY A 268 13.39 2.59 13.11
N MET A 269 12.82 1.68 13.91
CA MET A 269 12.54 1.91 15.33
C MET A 269 13.79 2.20 16.19
N PRO A 270 14.93 1.47 16.06
CA PRO A 270 16.09 1.68 16.92
C PRO A 270 16.79 3.04 16.74
N GLY A 271 16.55 3.74 15.62
CA GLY A 271 17.33 4.93 15.25
C GLY A 271 17.32 6.02 16.31
N THR A 272 16.13 6.46 16.76
CA THR A 272 16.02 7.58 17.72
C THR A 272 16.55 7.22 19.11
N PRO A 273 16.25 6.04 19.71
CA PRO A 273 16.87 5.63 20.96
C PRO A 273 18.40 5.52 20.88
N LEU A 274 18.94 4.96 19.79
CA LEU A 274 20.39 4.84 19.61
C LEU A 274 21.06 6.20 19.42
N TRP A 275 20.47 7.09 18.61
CA TRP A 275 20.95 8.46 18.47
C TRP A 275 21.02 9.17 19.83
N MET A 276 19.94 9.13 20.61
CA MET A 276 19.90 9.78 21.93
C MET A 276 20.91 9.16 22.90
N ALA A 277 21.06 7.82 22.89
CA ALA A 277 22.04 7.13 23.72
C ALA A 277 23.48 7.55 23.37
N PHE A 278 23.81 7.67 22.09
CA PHE A 278 25.15 8.05 21.64
C PHE A 278 25.42 9.55 21.77
N LEU A 279 24.40 10.41 21.67
CA LEU A 279 24.52 11.86 21.83
C LEU A 279 24.86 12.26 23.27
N TYR A 280 24.19 11.64 24.25
CA TYR A 280 24.29 12.00 25.67
C TYR A 280 25.14 11.04 26.52
N SER A 281 25.79 10.05 25.92
CA SER A 281 26.66 9.13 26.66
C SER A 281 27.93 9.83 27.15
N ASN A 282 28.22 9.67 28.44
CA ASN A 282 29.49 10.09 29.06
C ASN A 282 30.54 8.96 29.08
N ASN A 283 30.26 7.83 28.42
CA ASN A 283 31.21 6.72 28.35
C ASN A 283 32.37 7.10 27.40
N PRO A 284 33.64 7.04 27.85
CA PRO A 284 34.79 7.42 27.02
C PRO A 284 34.88 6.59 25.72
N THR A 285 34.43 5.34 25.73
CA THR A 285 34.37 4.49 24.54
C THR A 285 33.35 5.00 23.52
N VAL A 286 32.19 5.48 23.96
CA VAL A 286 31.15 6.02 23.06
C VAL A 286 31.61 7.34 22.46
N ILE A 287 32.25 8.20 23.25
CA ILE A 287 32.85 9.44 22.76
C ILE A 287 33.94 9.14 21.72
N ALA A 288 34.75 8.09 21.94
CA ALA A 288 35.75 7.65 20.97
C ALA A 288 35.12 7.14 19.64
N ILE A 289 33.95 6.51 19.69
CA ILE A 289 33.19 6.10 18.48
C ILE A 289 32.65 7.33 17.75
N ASN A 290 32.04 8.28 18.48
CA ASN A 290 31.46 9.51 17.94
C ASN A 290 32.46 10.38 17.17
N ARG A 291 33.76 10.14 17.37
CA ARG A 291 34.85 10.75 16.61
C ARG A 291 34.77 10.45 15.11
N TRP A 292 34.50 9.20 14.75
CA TRP A 292 34.57 8.73 13.36
C TRP A 292 33.20 8.44 12.76
N PHE A 293 32.21 8.23 13.63
CA PHE A 293 30.84 7.93 13.26
C PHE A 293 29.92 8.93 13.93
N PRO A 294 29.21 9.80 13.19
CA PRO A 294 28.33 10.78 13.82
C PRO A 294 27.22 10.07 14.59
N HIS A 295 26.75 10.64 15.70
CA HIS A 295 25.68 10.05 16.50
C HIS A 295 24.36 9.90 15.70
N THR A 296 24.13 10.77 14.71
CA THR A 296 23.05 10.68 13.71
C THR A 296 23.23 9.49 12.75
N GLY A 297 24.45 8.93 12.67
CA GLY A 297 24.77 7.72 11.91
C GLY A 297 23.92 6.51 12.29
N TRP A 298 23.39 6.45 13.52
CA TRP A 298 22.51 5.36 13.94
C TRP A 298 21.15 5.31 13.22
N PHE A 299 20.81 6.34 12.44
CA PHE A 299 19.67 6.29 11.52
C PHE A 299 19.99 5.60 10.19
N ILE A 300 21.27 5.43 9.83
CA ILE A 300 21.70 4.86 8.53
C ILE A 300 21.04 3.50 8.26
N PRO A 301 21.09 2.50 9.15
CA PRO A 301 20.52 1.18 8.86
C PRO A 301 19.02 1.25 8.57
N GLY A 302 18.26 1.96 9.41
CA GLY A 302 16.82 2.12 9.24
C GLY A 302 16.45 2.85 7.96
N ILE A 303 17.15 3.96 7.65
CA ILE A 303 16.89 4.72 6.42
C ILE A 303 17.24 3.90 5.17
N MET A 304 18.39 3.22 5.16
CA MET A 304 18.79 2.37 4.04
C MET A 304 17.80 1.24 3.84
N THR A 305 17.31 0.60 4.90
CA THR A 305 16.26 -0.43 4.79
C THR A 305 14.97 0.15 4.22
N ILE A 306 14.52 1.33 4.69
CA ILE A 306 13.32 1.97 4.15
C ILE A 306 13.46 2.28 2.65
N GLN A 307 14.60 2.84 2.23
CA GLN A 307 14.86 3.19 0.83
C GLN A 307 14.98 1.94 -0.04
N MET A 308 15.83 0.98 0.33
CA MET A 308 16.02 -0.25 -0.42
C MET A 308 14.75 -1.08 -0.46
N GLY A 309 14.03 -1.23 0.66
CA GLY A 309 12.74 -1.92 0.69
C GLY A 309 11.69 -1.22 -0.19
N SER A 310 11.71 0.11 -0.24
CA SER A 310 10.80 0.86 -1.12
C SER A 310 11.08 0.70 -2.60
N ILE A 311 12.31 0.34 -2.98
CA ILE A 311 12.74 0.15 -4.36
C ILE A 311 12.68 -1.33 -4.77
N ILE A 312 13.32 -2.21 -3.99
CA ILE A 312 13.52 -3.63 -4.31
C ILE A 312 12.18 -4.37 -4.40
N PHE A 313 11.29 -4.22 -3.40
CA PHE A 313 10.05 -5.01 -3.37
C PHE A 313 9.14 -4.77 -4.58
N PRO A 314 8.86 -3.52 -4.99
CA PRO A 314 8.12 -3.27 -6.22
C PRO A 314 8.83 -3.80 -7.47
N LEU A 315 10.16 -3.66 -7.57
CA LEU A 315 10.92 -4.20 -8.71
C LEU A 315 10.84 -5.73 -8.76
N LEU A 316 10.89 -6.42 -7.61
CA LEU A 316 10.74 -7.87 -7.54
C LEU A 316 9.35 -8.33 -7.99
N ASP A 317 8.29 -7.63 -7.61
CA ASP A 317 6.93 -7.95 -8.06
C ASP A 317 6.78 -7.72 -9.58
N ILE A 318 7.34 -6.62 -10.10
CA ILE A 318 7.32 -6.33 -11.55
C ILE A 318 8.14 -7.36 -12.33
N CYS A 319 9.33 -7.75 -11.86
CA CYS A 319 10.17 -8.75 -12.54
C CYS A 319 9.56 -10.16 -12.51
N ARG A 320 8.71 -10.49 -11.52
CA ARG A 320 8.00 -11.77 -11.50
C ARG A 320 6.80 -11.80 -12.44
N SER A 321 6.17 -10.65 -12.72
CA SER A 321 5.00 -10.59 -13.61
C SER A 321 5.23 -11.22 -15.00
N PRO A 322 6.34 -10.94 -15.71
CA PRO A 322 6.67 -11.60 -16.97
C PRO A 322 7.07 -13.06 -16.82
N VAL A 323 7.63 -13.49 -15.69
CA VAL A 323 7.96 -14.92 -15.47
C VAL A 323 6.69 -15.75 -15.37
N TYR A 324 5.62 -15.22 -14.78
CA TYR A 324 4.31 -15.88 -14.80
C TYR A 324 3.75 -16.00 -16.23
N MET A 325 3.96 -14.99 -17.08
CA MET A 325 3.53 -15.01 -18.49
C MET A 325 4.39 -15.94 -19.35
N ALA A 326 5.71 -15.89 -19.17
CA ALA A 326 6.70 -16.66 -19.92
C ALA A 326 6.78 -18.12 -19.47
N ALA A 327 6.40 -18.46 -18.24
CA ALA A 327 6.19 -19.86 -17.85
C ALA A 327 5.01 -20.47 -18.64
N VAL A 328 3.95 -19.69 -18.84
CA VAL A 328 2.78 -20.10 -19.64
C VAL A 328 3.12 -20.18 -21.13
N GLU A 329 3.88 -19.22 -21.68
CA GLU A 329 4.29 -19.21 -23.09
C GLU A 329 5.48 -20.12 -23.41
N GLY A 330 6.46 -20.24 -22.51
CA GLY A 330 7.67 -21.06 -22.69
C GLY A 330 7.42 -22.55 -22.54
N GLU A 331 6.42 -22.95 -21.74
CA GLU A 331 5.86 -24.31 -21.83
C GLU A 331 5.23 -24.56 -23.22
N HIS A 332 4.85 -23.54 -23.99
CA HIS A 332 4.31 -23.76 -25.34
C HIS A 332 5.38 -24.21 -26.36
N GLU A 333 6.65 -23.84 -26.16
CA GLU A 333 7.76 -24.21 -27.08
C GLU A 333 8.54 -25.46 -26.65
N LEU A 334 8.70 -25.72 -25.34
CA LEU A 334 9.38 -26.93 -24.84
C LEU A 334 8.51 -28.21 -24.92
N ASN A 335 7.28 -28.10 -25.42
CA ASN A 335 6.29 -29.19 -25.42
C ASN A 335 6.21 -30.00 -26.72
N ASN A 336 7.11 -29.77 -27.68
CA ASN A 336 7.29 -30.68 -28.82
C ASN A 336 8.26 -31.84 -28.54
N LEU A 337 8.88 -31.91 -27.35
CA LEU A 337 9.90 -32.91 -27.06
C LEU A 337 9.97 -33.31 -25.57
N SER A 338 9.09 -34.22 -25.13
CA SER A 338 9.40 -35.36 -24.22
C SER A 338 8.40 -35.67 -23.07
N SER A 339 7.93 -36.93 -23.13
CA SER A 339 7.57 -37.96 -22.13
C SER A 339 6.66 -37.73 -20.91
N THR A 340 5.47 -38.33 -21.03
CA THR A 340 4.85 -39.38 -20.17
C THR A 340 5.36 -39.57 -18.72
N THR A 341 4.82 -38.77 -17.80
CA THR A 341 4.19 -39.23 -16.52
C THR A 341 3.59 -38.04 -15.74
N ASN A 342 4.03 -36.80 -16.01
CA ASN A 342 3.46 -35.55 -15.47
C ASN A 342 2.32 -34.95 -16.32
N ALA A 343 1.91 -35.61 -17.41
CA ALA A 343 1.01 -35.05 -18.42
C ALA A 343 -0.43 -34.79 -17.92
N LEU A 344 -0.91 -35.51 -16.90
CA LEU A 344 -2.27 -35.30 -16.35
C LEU A 344 -2.33 -34.05 -15.46
N ASN A 345 -1.38 -33.89 -14.54
CA ASN A 345 -1.27 -32.68 -13.72
C ASN A 345 -0.96 -31.45 -14.60
N GLN A 346 -0.08 -31.60 -15.60
CA GLN A 346 0.23 -30.50 -16.52
C GLN A 346 -0.94 -30.13 -17.43
N LYS A 347 -1.75 -31.11 -17.89
CA LYS A 347 -2.99 -30.85 -18.66
C LYS A 347 -4.10 -30.25 -17.80
N PHE A 348 -4.17 -30.62 -16.52
CA PHE A 348 -5.08 -30.03 -15.53
C PHE A 348 -4.70 -28.58 -15.24
N ASN A 349 -3.40 -28.30 -15.02
CA ASN A 349 -2.87 -26.94 -14.82
C ASN A 349 -3.05 -26.06 -16.05
N LYS A 350 -2.88 -26.62 -17.27
CA LYS A 350 -3.17 -25.94 -18.55
C LYS A 350 -4.67 -25.64 -18.73
N ALA A 351 -5.55 -26.55 -18.29
CA ALA A 351 -6.99 -26.30 -18.33
C ALA A 351 -7.37 -25.17 -17.37
N LEU A 352 -6.82 -25.17 -16.16
CA LEU A 352 -7.07 -24.15 -15.13
C LEU A 352 -6.49 -22.77 -15.48
N THR A 353 -5.34 -22.69 -16.14
CA THR A 353 -4.73 -21.41 -16.56
C THR A 353 -5.37 -20.81 -17.82
N SER A 354 -6.41 -21.42 -18.39
CA SER A 354 -7.09 -20.92 -19.60
C SER A 354 -8.13 -19.83 -19.31
N MET A 355 -8.36 -18.94 -20.29
CA MET A 355 -9.43 -17.92 -20.22
C MET A 355 -10.82 -18.55 -20.03
N ALA A 356 -11.05 -19.73 -20.62
CA ALA A 356 -12.30 -20.46 -20.47
C ALA A 356 -12.53 -20.94 -19.02
N ALA A 357 -11.47 -21.39 -18.33
CA ALA A 357 -11.59 -21.77 -16.92
C ALA A 357 -11.85 -20.57 -16.01
N PHE A 358 -11.26 -19.42 -16.32
CA PHE A 358 -11.56 -18.16 -15.65
C PHE A 358 -13.03 -17.74 -15.84
N GLU A 359 -13.53 -17.74 -17.09
CA GLU A 359 -14.92 -17.40 -17.39
C GLU A 359 -15.90 -18.38 -16.72
N ASN A 360 -15.58 -19.68 -16.72
CA ASN A 360 -16.36 -20.70 -16.00
C ASN A 360 -16.36 -20.48 -14.48
N ALA A 361 -15.23 -20.09 -13.89
CA ALA A 361 -15.14 -19.77 -12.47
C ALA A 361 -15.95 -18.51 -12.12
N LEU A 362 -15.92 -17.47 -12.96
CA LEU A 362 -16.77 -16.30 -12.80
C LEU A 362 -18.26 -16.66 -12.86
N GLU A 363 -18.65 -17.59 -13.72
CA GLU A 363 -20.05 -18.02 -13.90
C GLU A 363 -20.56 -18.90 -12.77
N ASN A 364 -19.81 -19.93 -12.42
CA ASN A 364 -20.31 -21.01 -11.59
C ASN A 364 -19.77 -20.99 -10.15
N ASN A 365 -18.61 -20.39 -9.91
CA ASN A 365 -17.98 -20.42 -8.57
C ASN A 365 -17.05 -19.22 -8.30
N VAL A 366 -17.62 -18.01 -8.26
CA VAL A 366 -16.84 -16.77 -8.12
C VAL A 366 -16.33 -16.52 -6.69
N ARG A 367 -16.95 -17.13 -5.67
CA ARG A 367 -16.69 -16.81 -4.26
C ARG A 367 -15.24 -17.06 -3.81
N PRO A 368 -14.61 -18.21 -4.09
CA PRO A 368 -13.22 -18.43 -3.71
C PRO A 368 -12.26 -17.43 -4.37
N LEU A 369 -12.47 -17.15 -5.66
CA LEU A 369 -11.69 -16.18 -6.42
C LEU A 369 -11.87 -14.76 -5.85
N LEU A 370 -13.09 -14.37 -5.51
CA LEU A 370 -13.39 -13.05 -4.93
C LEU A 370 -12.75 -12.87 -3.54
N VAL A 371 -12.84 -13.89 -2.67
CA VAL A 371 -12.21 -13.86 -1.34
C VAL A 371 -10.69 -13.78 -1.45
N TRP A 372 -10.09 -14.54 -2.37
CA TRP A 372 -8.66 -14.48 -2.63
C TRP A 372 -8.26 -13.12 -3.18
N ALA A 373 -8.99 -12.59 -4.17
CA ALA A 373 -8.72 -11.30 -4.78
C ALA A 373 -8.86 -10.14 -3.79
N ALA A 374 -9.83 -10.18 -2.87
CA ALA A 374 -9.97 -9.15 -1.83
C ALA A 374 -8.82 -9.18 -0.81
N ASN A 375 -8.36 -10.39 -0.43
CA ASN A 375 -7.38 -10.53 0.65
C ASN A 375 -5.93 -10.48 0.18
N ARG A 376 -5.63 -10.89 -1.06
CA ARG A 376 -4.25 -11.07 -1.56
C ARG A 376 -3.87 -10.10 -2.69
N ASN A 377 -4.72 -9.98 -3.71
CA ASN A 377 -4.39 -9.24 -4.96
C ASN A 377 -5.02 -7.85 -5.06
N PHE A 378 -5.99 -7.56 -4.20
CA PHE A 378 -6.74 -6.31 -4.12
C PHE A 378 -7.51 -5.92 -5.39
N THR A 379 -8.09 -6.91 -6.07
CA THR A 379 -8.86 -6.76 -7.34
C THR A 379 -10.34 -7.19 -7.20
N ALA A 380 -10.88 -7.19 -5.98
CA ALA A 380 -12.26 -7.63 -5.74
C ALA A 380 -13.31 -6.70 -6.38
N ALA A 381 -13.02 -5.39 -6.46
CA ALA A 381 -13.88 -4.44 -7.16
C ALA A 381 -14.03 -4.77 -8.65
N ASP A 382 -12.93 -5.16 -9.29
CA ASP A 382 -12.91 -5.52 -10.71
C ASP A 382 -13.72 -6.80 -10.97
N ILE A 383 -13.57 -7.82 -10.11
CA ILE A 383 -14.37 -9.06 -10.19
C ILE A 383 -15.85 -8.76 -9.99
N ASN A 384 -16.19 -7.98 -8.96
CA ASN A 384 -17.57 -7.59 -8.70
C ASN A 384 -18.14 -6.85 -9.92
N PHE A 385 -17.42 -5.87 -10.48
CA PHE A 385 -17.85 -5.18 -11.69
C PHE A 385 -18.19 -6.14 -12.84
N LEU A 386 -17.36 -7.14 -13.12
CA LEU A 386 -17.68 -8.14 -14.15
C LEU A 386 -18.97 -8.90 -13.83
N VAL A 387 -19.15 -9.34 -12.58
CA VAL A 387 -20.37 -10.03 -12.15
C VAL A 387 -21.60 -9.14 -12.30
N PHE A 388 -21.52 -7.87 -11.89
CA PHE A 388 -22.63 -6.92 -11.99
C PHE A 388 -23.01 -6.61 -13.44
N VAL A 389 -22.03 -6.35 -14.32
CA VAL A 389 -22.29 -6.10 -15.75
C VAL A 389 -22.88 -7.34 -16.42
N ARG A 390 -22.36 -8.54 -16.11
CA ARG A 390 -22.92 -9.79 -16.64
C ARG A 390 -24.36 -9.99 -16.19
N ASN A 391 -24.65 -9.81 -14.90
CA ASN A 391 -25.99 -9.99 -14.35
C ASN A 391 -26.98 -8.98 -14.97
N TRP A 392 -26.56 -7.72 -15.11
CA TRP A 392 -27.32 -6.69 -15.80
C TRP A 392 -27.61 -7.07 -17.27
N LYS A 393 -26.60 -7.54 -18.01
CA LYS A 393 -26.78 -8.03 -19.39
C LYS A 393 -27.70 -9.24 -19.47
N ASN A 394 -27.61 -10.19 -18.54
CA ASN A 394 -28.49 -11.36 -18.51
C ASN A 394 -29.94 -10.97 -18.19
N HIS A 395 -30.13 -10.02 -17.27
CA HIS A 395 -31.43 -9.50 -16.89
C HIS A 395 -32.14 -8.78 -18.07
N TRP A 396 -31.41 -7.96 -18.81
CA TRP A 396 -31.97 -7.12 -19.87
C TRP A 396 -31.84 -7.71 -21.29
N GLY A 397 -30.90 -8.63 -21.52
CA GLY A 397 -30.53 -9.16 -22.85
C GLY A 397 -30.49 -10.68 -22.97
N GLY A 398 -31.07 -11.41 -22.00
CA GLY A 398 -31.13 -12.88 -22.01
C GLY A 398 -31.90 -13.48 -23.20
N PRO A 399 -31.84 -14.82 -23.41
CA PRO A 399 -32.32 -15.52 -24.61
C PRO A 399 -33.80 -15.36 -25.01
N GLY A 400 -34.62 -14.66 -24.22
CA GLY A 400 -36.02 -14.32 -24.55
C GLY A 400 -36.31 -12.81 -24.65
N ARG A 401 -35.31 -11.93 -24.46
CA ARG A 401 -35.48 -10.47 -24.42
C ARG A 401 -34.73 -9.71 -25.53
N ARG A 402 -33.80 -10.37 -26.25
CA ARG A 402 -32.98 -9.73 -27.32
C ARG A 402 -33.77 -9.01 -28.41
N ASN A 403 -34.96 -9.49 -28.76
CA ASN A 403 -35.81 -8.90 -29.82
C ASN A 403 -37.11 -8.28 -29.28
N ARG A 404 -37.24 -8.10 -27.96
CA ARG A 404 -38.44 -7.54 -27.36
C ARG A 404 -38.29 -6.03 -27.27
N VAL A 405 -39.22 -5.29 -27.88
CA VAL A 405 -39.32 -3.83 -27.69
C VAL A 405 -39.57 -3.58 -26.20
N LEU A 406 -38.63 -2.89 -25.53
CA LEU A 406 -38.78 -2.54 -24.12
C LEU A 406 -39.89 -1.49 -23.98
N THR A 407 -40.70 -1.62 -22.94
CA THR A 407 -41.59 -0.52 -22.56
C THR A 407 -40.77 0.67 -22.06
N PRO A 408 -41.27 1.92 -22.14
CA PRO A 408 -40.56 3.08 -21.63
C PRO A 408 -40.10 2.92 -20.17
N ASN A 409 -40.95 2.33 -19.31
CA ASN A 409 -40.59 1.98 -17.92
C ASN A 409 -39.43 1.00 -17.82
N GLN A 410 -39.42 -0.04 -18.65
CA GLN A 410 -38.33 -1.02 -18.68
C GLN A 410 -37.03 -0.40 -19.22
N ALA A 411 -37.12 0.54 -20.17
CA ALA A 411 -35.97 1.27 -20.67
C ALA A 411 -35.36 2.17 -19.59
N CYS A 412 -36.19 2.84 -18.79
CA CYS A 412 -35.74 3.67 -17.66
C CYS A 412 -35.06 2.81 -16.59
N GLN A 413 -35.71 1.73 -16.15
CA GLN A 413 -35.13 0.78 -15.18
C GLN A 413 -33.79 0.19 -15.64
N ARG A 414 -33.65 -0.13 -16.93
CA ARG A 414 -32.38 -0.59 -17.50
C ARG A 414 -31.27 0.45 -17.36
N PHE A 415 -31.62 1.71 -17.58
CA PHE A 415 -30.72 2.84 -17.46
C PHE A 415 -30.35 3.12 -16.00
N GLU A 416 -31.31 3.09 -15.09
CA GLU A 416 -31.08 3.23 -13.63
C GLU A 416 -30.16 2.13 -13.10
N ASP A 417 -30.38 0.86 -13.47
CA ASP A 417 -29.50 -0.25 -13.09
C ASP A 417 -28.06 -0.02 -13.58
N ALA A 418 -27.91 0.49 -14.81
CA ALA A 418 -26.62 0.84 -15.37
C ALA A 418 -25.98 2.04 -14.62
N ALA A 419 -26.77 3.03 -14.23
CA ALA A 419 -26.31 4.17 -13.45
C ALA A 419 -25.78 3.71 -12.07
N VAL A 420 -26.45 2.76 -11.41
CA VAL A 420 -25.95 2.16 -10.16
C VAL A 420 -24.58 1.51 -10.37
N ILE A 421 -24.38 0.75 -11.45
CA ILE A 421 -23.07 0.15 -11.78
C ILE A 421 -22.01 1.25 -11.98
N PHE A 422 -22.35 2.29 -12.74
CA PHE A 422 -21.45 3.42 -13.01
C PHE A 422 -21.02 4.14 -11.73
N PHE A 423 -21.97 4.52 -10.87
CA PHE A 423 -21.65 5.23 -9.62
C PHE A 423 -20.95 4.33 -8.58
N THR A 424 -21.15 3.01 -8.65
CA THR A 424 -20.54 2.07 -7.70
C THR A 424 -19.10 1.72 -8.08
N PHE A 425 -18.80 1.51 -9.36
CA PHE A 425 -17.51 0.94 -9.80
C PHE A 425 -16.67 1.88 -10.67
N ILE A 426 -17.27 2.82 -11.40
CA ILE A 426 -16.58 3.60 -12.43
C ILE A 426 -16.32 5.04 -12.00
N ASN A 427 -17.30 5.72 -11.42
CA ASN A 427 -17.20 7.14 -11.10
C ASN A 427 -16.20 7.39 -9.95
N PRO A 428 -15.14 8.20 -10.16
CA PRO A 428 -14.08 8.42 -9.18
C PRO A 428 -14.50 9.24 -7.95
N THR A 429 -15.63 9.95 -8.02
CA THR A 429 -16.14 10.76 -6.92
C THR A 429 -17.06 9.97 -6.01
N THR A 430 -17.83 9.03 -6.56
CA THR A 430 -18.86 8.30 -5.81
C THR A 430 -18.43 6.90 -5.44
N SER A 431 -17.54 6.27 -6.22
CA SER A 431 -17.06 4.93 -5.95
C SER A 431 -16.03 4.92 -4.82
N LYS A 432 -16.18 3.99 -3.87
CA LYS A 432 -15.18 3.73 -2.82
C LYS A 432 -13.91 3.08 -3.37
N VAL A 433 -14.07 2.22 -4.39
CA VAL A 433 -12.98 1.54 -5.09
C VAL A 433 -13.33 1.50 -6.57
N THR A 434 -12.63 2.33 -7.35
CA THR A 434 -12.82 2.41 -8.80
C THR A 434 -12.12 1.28 -9.52
N VAL A 435 -12.76 0.76 -10.56
CA VAL A 435 -12.15 -0.21 -11.47
C VAL A 435 -11.05 0.42 -12.33
N ASN A 436 -10.10 -0.41 -12.76
CA ASN A 436 -8.97 0.01 -13.57
C ASN A 436 -9.33 0.22 -15.05
N ILE A 437 -9.94 1.35 -15.41
CA ILE A 437 -10.21 1.71 -16.82
C ILE A 437 -9.43 2.93 -17.29
N GLY A 438 -9.14 2.98 -18.60
CA GLY A 438 -8.49 4.14 -19.22
C GLY A 438 -9.41 5.37 -19.31
N ASP A 439 -8.81 6.56 -19.37
CA ASP A 439 -9.54 7.84 -19.41
C ASP A 439 -10.49 7.95 -20.62
N VAL A 440 -10.10 7.38 -21.77
CA VAL A 440 -10.95 7.34 -22.97
C VAL A 440 -12.22 6.54 -22.72
N THR A 441 -12.09 5.32 -22.18
CA THR A 441 -13.22 4.45 -21.84
C THR A 441 -14.12 5.11 -20.78
N TYR A 442 -13.51 5.70 -19.75
CA TYR A 442 -14.24 6.45 -18.73
C TYR A 442 -15.07 7.58 -19.34
N ARG A 443 -14.49 8.43 -20.20
CA ARG A 443 -15.20 9.54 -20.87
C ARG A 443 -16.32 9.05 -21.77
N THR A 444 -16.13 7.93 -22.46
CA THR A 444 -17.17 7.35 -23.31
C THR A 444 -18.38 6.91 -22.48
N ILE A 445 -18.16 6.25 -21.35
CA ILE A 445 -19.23 5.79 -20.46
C ILE A 445 -19.88 6.96 -19.72
N SER A 446 -19.06 7.88 -19.20
CA SER A 446 -19.51 9.01 -18.37
C SER A 446 -20.47 9.95 -19.11
N LYS A 447 -20.40 10.04 -20.44
CA LYS A 447 -21.33 10.86 -21.25
C LYS A 447 -22.80 10.45 -21.08
N TYR A 448 -23.07 9.19 -20.75
CA TYR A 448 -24.43 8.68 -20.58
C TYR A 448 -25.00 8.92 -19.19
N PHE A 449 -24.21 9.39 -18.22
CA PHE A 449 -24.65 9.52 -16.81
C PHE A 449 -24.46 10.93 -16.26
N VAL A 450 -24.30 11.94 -17.12
CA VAL A 450 -24.07 13.35 -16.71
C VAL A 450 -25.29 13.94 -16.00
N ASP A 451 -26.49 13.58 -16.48
CA ASP A 451 -27.75 14.15 -15.99
C ASP A 451 -28.36 13.37 -14.82
N VAL A 452 -27.64 12.35 -14.31
CA VAL A 452 -28.04 11.54 -13.17
C VAL A 452 -27.08 11.80 -12.02
N MET A 453 -27.62 11.98 -10.82
CA MET A 453 -26.84 12.17 -9.62
C MET A 453 -27.35 11.23 -8.52
N PRO A 454 -26.46 10.59 -7.74
CA PRO A 454 -26.88 9.87 -6.55
C PRO A 454 -27.36 10.84 -5.46
N HIS A 455 -28.41 10.46 -4.72
CA HIS A 455 -29.01 11.25 -3.64
C HIS A 455 -27.97 11.55 -2.53
N ASP A 456 -27.81 12.84 -2.20
CA ASP A 456 -26.92 13.44 -1.18
C ASP A 456 -25.81 12.52 -0.60
N LEU A 457 -24.73 12.34 -1.37
CA LEU A 457 -23.49 11.71 -0.93
C LEU A 457 -22.45 12.73 -0.43
N SER A 458 -22.86 13.88 0.11
CA SER A 458 -21.93 14.76 0.84
C SER A 458 -21.63 14.15 2.21
N GLY A 459 -20.72 13.17 2.23
CA GLY A 459 -20.17 12.58 3.46
C GLY A 459 -20.80 11.26 3.93
N GLU A 460 -21.72 10.68 3.17
CA GLU A 460 -22.27 9.35 3.45
C GLU A 460 -21.39 8.26 2.81
N GLY A 461 -20.56 7.61 3.62
CA GLY A 461 -19.78 6.42 3.23
C GLY A 461 -20.65 5.16 3.07
N THR A 462 -21.84 5.29 2.49
CA THR A 462 -22.81 4.23 2.21
C THR A 462 -22.73 3.90 0.73
N SER A 463 -21.81 2.99 0.39
CA SER A 463 -21.83 2.29 -0.88
C SER A 463 -23.25 1.81 -1.22
N PHE A 464 -23.61 1.77 -2.50
CA PHE A 464 -24.85 1.15 -3.00
C PHE A 464 -25.02 -0.33 -2.60
N PHE A 465 -24.08 -0.94 -1.87
CA PHE A 465 -24.10 -2.33 -1.39
C PHE A 465 -25.24 -2.69 -0.41
N SER A 466 -26.17 -1.79 -0.06
CA SER A 466 -27.26 -2.10 0.88
C SER A 466 -28.41 -2.87 0.22
N ALA A 467 -28.20 -4.16 -0.11
CA ALA A 467 -29.20 -5.24 0.05
C ALA A 467 -28.84 -6.58 -0.64
N GLN A 468 -27.96 -6.64 -1.64
CA GLN A 468 -27.82 -7.88 -2.44
C GLN A 468 -26.35 -8.29 -2.67
N GLN A 469 -25.65 -8.69 -1.61
CA GLN A 469 -24.50 -9.58 -1.78
C GLN A 469 -24.87 -11.03 -1.44
N GLN A 470 -25.89 -11.54 -2.11
CA GLN A 470 -26.03 -12.97 -2.30
C GLN A 470 -25.17 -13.33 -3.51
N VAL A 471 -23.93 -13.76 -3.25
CA VAL A 471 -22.94 -14.14 -4.27
C VAL A 471 -23.36 -15.42 -5.04
N ALA A 472 -24.53 -15.98 -4.75
CA ALA A 472 -25.20 -17.03 -5.51
C ALA A 472 -26.73 -16.81 -5.49
N PRO A 473 -27.34 -16.27 -6.57
CA PRO A 473 -28.80 -16.11 -6.69
C PRO A 473 -29.62 -17.42 -6.64
N TRP A 474 -28.98 -18.59 -6.49
CA TRP A 474 -29.61 -19.91 -6.50
C TRP A 474 -29.48 -20.70 -5.20
N GLU A 475 -28.84 -20.17 -4.16
CA GLU A 475 -28.98 -20.76 -2.81
C GLU A 475 -30.30 -20.23 -2.21
N LYS A 476 -31.39 -20.94 -2.51
CA LYS A 476 -32.71 -20.63 -1.96
C LYS A 476 -32.67 -20.85 -0.45
N ASP A 477 -32.54 -19.79 0.34
CA ASP A 477 -32.94 -19.83 1.74
C ASP A 477 -34.47 -20.04 1.77
N GLU A 478 -34.91 -21.22 2.19
CA GLU A 478 -36.32 -21.65 2.27
C GLU A 478 -37.18 -20.84 3.29
N HIS A 479 -36.69 -19.71 3.80
CA HIS A 479 -37.37 -18.96 4.86
C HIS A 479 -37.50 -17.46 4.58
N THR A 480 -38.07 -17.09 3.43
CA THR A 480 -38.79 -15.80 3.34
C THR A 480 -39.98 -15.89 2.37
N LEU A 481 -41.14 -16.30 2.89
CA LEU A 481 -42.42 -16.18 2.19
C LEU A 481 -42.92 -14.73 2.28
N GLN A 482 -42.80 -13.97 1.19
CA GLN A 482 -43.75 -12.92 0.76
C GLN A 482 -43.44 -12.47 -0.68
N SER A 483 -44.51 -12.42 -1.50
CA SER A 483 -44.69 -12.10 -2.94
C SER A 483 -43.58 -11.48 -3.82
N PRO A 484 -43.61 -11.75 -5.15
CA PRO A 484 -42.50 -11.51 -6.07
C PRO A 484 -42.52 -10.09 -6.68
N GLY A 485 -41.75 -9.17 -6.08
CA GLY A 485 -41.15 -8.02 -6.76
C GLY A 485 -39.65 -8.23 -6.79
N VAL A 486 -39.03 -8.25 -7.97
CA VAL A 486 -37.59 -8.51 -8.14
C VAL A 486 -36.81 -7.25 -7.74
N ASP A 487 -36.56 -7.08 -6.44
CA ASP A 487 -35.66 -6.07 -5.87
C ASP A 487 -34.20 -6.53 -6.07
N GLY A 488 -33.47 -5.89 -6.98
CA GLY A 488 -32.06 -6.21 -7.26
C GLY A 488 -31.11 -5.00 -7.35
N PHE A 489 -31.65 -3.79 -7.42
CA PHE A 489 -30.87 -2.54 -7.46
C PHE A 489 -31.65 -1.47 -6.67
N ASP A 490 -31.00 -0.83 -5.68
CA ASP A 490 -31.62 0.24 -4.89
C ASP A 490 -31.68 1.56 -5.70
N ARG A 491 -32.64 1.59 -6.63
CA ARG A 491 -32.87 2.70 -7.58
C ARG A 491 -33.37 3.96 -6.90
N ALA A 492 -33.92 3.84 -5.69
CA ALA A 492 -34.46 4.95 -4.90
C ALA A 492 -33.41 6.01 -4.51
N ARG A 493 -32.14 5.75 -4.81
CA ARG A 493 -31.00 6.63 -4.52
C ARG A 493 -30.53 7.44 -5.74
N LEU A 494 -31.22 7.42 -6.88
CA LEU A 494 -30.88 8.21 -8.06
C LEU A 494 -31.81 9.43 -8.21
N HIS A 495 -31.27 10.55 -8.69
CA HIS A 495 -31.99 11.79 -8.97
C HIS A 495 -31.56 12.37 -10.31
N TYR A 496 -32.51 12.89 -11.08
CA TYR A 496 -32.27 13.48 -12.39
C TYR A 496 -32.12 15.00 -12.31
N VAL A 497 -31.08 15.55 -12.91
CA VAL A 497 -30.82 17.00 -12.90
C VAL A 497 -31.79 17.70 -13.85
N GLY A 498 -32.68 18.55 -13.31
CA GLY A 498 -33.62 19.34 -14.11
C GLY A 498 -35.05 18.79 -14.19
N ALA A 499 -35.42 17.81 -13.36
CA ALA A 499 -36.80 17.34 -13.27
C ALA A 499 -37.71 18.38 -12.59
N ASP A 500 -38.43 19.17 -13.40
CA ASP A 500 -39.67 19.83 -12.94
C ASP A 500 -40.74 18.75 -12.66
N GLU A 501 -41.66 18.99 -11.73
CA GLU A 501 -42.71 18.05 -11.28
C GLU A 501 -43.62 17.48 -12.40
N ASN A 502 -43.49 17.97 -13.64
CA ASN A 502 -44.25 17.58 -14.83
C ASN A 502 -43.40 16.98 -15.96
N HIS A 503 -42.11 16.66 -15.74
CA HIS A 503 -41.29 16.02 -16.79
C HIS A 503 -41.53 14.51 -16.80
N ASP A 504 -41.94 13.96 -17.94
CA ASP A 504 -42.04 12.52 -18.13
C ASP A 504 -40.65 11.90 -17.89
N ASP A 505 -40.55 11.05 -16.88
CA ASP A 505 -39.32 10.32 -16.45
C ASP A 505 -38.62 9.58 -17.61
N TYR A 506 -39.34 9.38 -18.72
CA TYR A 506 -38.89 8.70 -19.93
C TYR A 506 -37.97 9.52 -20.85
N ASP A 507 -37.99 10.86 -20.76
CA ASP A 507 -37.11 11.73 -21.57
C ASP A 507 -35.67 11.81 -21.02
N ALA A 508 -35.42 11.21 -19.85
CA ALA A 508 -34.13 11.25 -19.16
C ALA A 508 -33.08 10.25 -19.70
N ILE A 509 -33.42 9.38 -20.66
CA ILE A 509 -32.48 8.40 -21.22
C ILE A 509 -31.68 9.03 -22.38
N PRO A 510 -30.35 9.12 -22.30
CA PRO A 510 -29.55 9.74 -23.36
C PRO A 510 -29.60 8.96 -24.67
N LYS A 511 -29.63 9.71 -25.79
CA LYS A 511 -29.59 9.13 -27.15
C LYS A 511 -28.31 8.33 -27.35
N GLY A 512 -28.45 7.06 -27.77
CA GLY A 512 -27.33 6.15 -28.01
C GLY A 512 -27.01 5.21 -26.83
N PHE A 513 -27.68 5.34 -25.68
CA PHE A 513 -27.55 4.38 -24.58
C PHE A 513 -28.06 2.99 -25.00
N SER A 514 -27.25 1.96 -24.77
CA SER A 514 -27.54 0.59 -25.18
C SER A 514 -26.99 -0.43 -24.18
N LEU A 515 -27.30 -1.71 -24.41
CA LEU A 515 -26.77 -2.81 -23.60
C LEU A 515 -25.25 -2.98 -23.73
N SER A 516 -24.62 -2.36 -24.74
CA SER A 516 -23.19 -2.42 -24.98
C SER A 516 -22.39 -1.31 -24.29
N VAL A 517 -23.04 -0.49 -23.45
CA VAL A 517 -22.40 0.69 -22.80
C VAL A 517 -21.15 0.34 -21.99
N PHE A 518 -21.08 -0.88 -21.44
CA PHE A 518 -19.95 -1.35 -20.64
C PHE A 518 -19.02 -2.33 -21.36
N ASP A 519 -19.23 -2.61 -22.65
CA ASP A 519 -18.50 -3.70 -23.36
C ASP A 519 -16.99 -3.48 -23.39
N ASP A 520 -16.57 -2.26 -23.73
CA ASP A 520 -15.14 -1.91 -23.78
C ASP A 520 -14.48 -2.04 -22.39
N ALA A 521 -15.15 -1.51 -21.35
CA ALA A 521 -14.66 -1.61 -19.98
C ALA A 521 -14.63 -3.06 -19.49
N TYR A 522 -15.66 -3.84 -19.80
CA TYR A 522 -15.76 -5.25 -19.44
C TYR A 522 -14.62 -6.06 -20.04
N ASN A 523 -14.33 -5.89 -21.33
CA ASN A 523 -13.26 -6.63 -22.00
C ASN A 523 -11.88 -6.26 -21.43
N VAL A 524 -11.61 -4.97 -21.24
CA VAL A 524 -10.33 -4.50 -20.66
C VAL A 524 -10.13 -5.07 -19.25
N ILE A 525 -11.15 -5.00 -18.40
CA ILE A 525 -11.06 -5.50 -17.02
C ILE A 525 -10.97 -7.03 -17.00
N ARG A 526 -11.71 -7.72 -17.87
CA ARG A 526 -11.65 -9.19 -17.99
C ARG A 526 -10.23 -9.65 -18.30
N ASP A 527 -9.59 -9.03 -19.28
CA ASP A 527 -8.23 -9.39 -19.68
C ASP A 527 -7.23 -9.01 -18.56
N ASP A 528 -7.39 -7.85 -17.92
CA ASP A 528 -6.57 -7.41 -16.77
C ASP A 528 -6.64 -8.41 -15.59
N ILE A 529 -7.84 -8.84 -15.20
CA ILE A 529 -8.04 -9.82 -14.11
C ILE A 529 -7.46 -11.17 -14.50
N PHE A 530 -7.63 -11.60 -15.75
CA PHE A 530 -7.09 -12.88 -16.19
C PHE A 530 -5.56 -12.93 -15.99
N TYR A 531 -4.86 -11.92 -16.49
CA TYR A 531 -3.40 -11.88 -16.44
C TYR A 531 -2.83 -11.53 -15.05
N ASN A 532 -3.48 -10.63 -14.30
CA ASN A 532 -2.95 -10.13 -13.04
C ASN A 532 -3.53 -10.81 -11.79
N THR A 533 -4.69 -11.47 -11.88
CA THR A 533 -5.38 -12.10 -10.73
C THR A 533 -5.52 -13.60 -10.92
N TRP A 534 -6.12 -14.07 -12.02
CA TRP A 534 -6.47 -15.48 -12.21
C TRP A 534 -5.24 -16.38 -12.25
N LEU A 535 -4.22 -16.02 -13.04
CA LEU A 535 -2.98 -16.81 -13.11
C LEU A 535 -2.27 -16.92 -11.75
N ARG A 536 -2.30 -15.86 -10.94
CA ARG A 536 -1.74 -15.87 -9.58
C ARG A 536 -2.58 -16.74 -8.64
N TYR A 537 -3.91 -16.70 -8.76
CA TYR A 537 -4.82 -17.53 -7.98
C TYR A 537 -4.59 -19.03 -8.24
N VAL A 538 -4.48 -19.44 -9.51
CA VAL A 538 -4.25 -20.84 -9.88
C VAL A 538 -2.90 -21.34 -9.35
N ASN A 539 -1.83 -20.56 -9.50
CA ASN A 539 -0.52 -20.92 -8.94
C ASN A 539 -0.52 -21.06 -7.40
N ASP A 540 -1.27 -20.20 -6.71
CA ASP A 540 -1.44 -20.29 -5.26
C ASP A 540 -2.19 -21.57 -4.85
N LEU A 541 -3.13 -22.05 -5.68
CA LEU A 541 -3.81 -23.34 -5.45
C LEU A 541 -2.83 -24.51 -5.60
N ASP A 542 -2.04 -24.52 -6.67
CA ASP A 542 -1.09 -25.59 -6.96
C ASP A 542 -0.02 -25.72 -5.84
N THR A 543 0.54 -24.59 -5.41
CA THR A 543 1.50 -24.56 -4.29
C THR A 543 0.90 -25.01 -2.97
N SER A 544 -0.40 -24.77 -2.74
CA SER A 544 -1.10 -25.24 -1.55
C SER A 544 -1.40 -26.74 -1.59
N SER A 545 -1.66 -27.32 -2.76
CA SER A 545 -1.86 -28.77 -2.92
C SER A 545 -0.58 -29.57 -2.75
N ASP A 546 0.57 -29.02 -3.18
CA ASP A 546 1.88 -29.67 -3.01
C ASP A 546 2.40 -29.60 -1.57
N ALA A 547 1.97 -28.60 -0.78
CA ALA A 547 2.32 -28.46 0.63
C ALA A 547 1.60 -29.46 1.54
N THR A 548 0.51 -30.09 1.08
CA THR A 548 -0.23 -31.14 1.80
C THR A 548 0.31 -32.55 1.50
N GLY A 549 1.59 -32.78 1.76
CA GLY A 549 2.10 -34.10 2.14
C GLY A 549 1.80 -34.39 3.63
N PRO A 550 1.70 -35.66 4.08
CA PRO A 550 1.21 -35.98 5.42
C PRO A 550 2.20 -35.49 6.48
N SER A 551 1.92 -34.31 7.05
CA SER A 551 2.58 -33.83 8.25
C SER A 551 1.51 -33.31 9.20
N ASP A 552 1.47 -33.93 10.38
CA ASP A 552 0.50 -33.68 11.45
C ASP A 552 0.38 -32.18 11.79
N HIS A 553 -0.81 -31.64 11.57
CA HIS A 553 -1.19 -30.31 11.98
C HIS A 553 -1.26 -30.19 13.52
N LYS A 554 -0.66 -29.12 14.07
CA LYS A 554 -1.18 -28.43 15.25
C LYS A 554 -1.61 -27.01 14.86
N CYS A 555 -2.89 -26.86 14.53
CA CYS A 555 -3.56 -25.56 14.44
C CYS A 555 -3.87 -25.04 15.85
N THR A 556 -3.58 -23.76 16.08
CA THR A 556 -3.97 -23.04 17.30
C THR A 556 -5.38 -22.47 17.16
N GLU A 557 -6.13 -22.59 18.26
CA GLU A 557 -7.55 -22.30 18.40
C GLU A 557 -7.87 -20.81 18.16
N ALA A 558 -8.52 -20.50 17.03
CA ALA A 558 -9.31 -19.27 16.87
C ALA A 558 -10.25 -19.36 15.66
N CYS A 559 -11.09 -20.39 15.58
CA CYS A 559 -12.33 -20.43 14.80
C CYS A 559 -13.08 -21.75 15.13
N LYS A 560 -13.88 -21.75 16.19
CA LYS A 560 -14.94 -22.75 16.39
C LYS A 560 -16.27 -22.05 16.18
N HIS A 561 -16.85 -22.26 15.00
CA HIS A 561 -18.29 -22.36 14.83
C HIS A 561 -18.55 -23.32 13.67
N ASP A 562 -19.34 -24.34 13.97
CA ASP A 562 -19.62 -25.51 13.15
C ASP A 562 -20.34 -25.19 11.84
N SER A 563 -19.80 -25.71 10.73
CA SER A 563 -20.56 -26.42 9.70
C SER A 563 -19.58 -27.14 8.78
N SER A 564 -19.45 -28.45 8.97
CA SER A 564 -18.72 -29.35 8.08
C SER A 564 -19.44 -29.48 6.75
N THR A 565 -18.87 -28.93 5.68
CA THR A 565 -19.21 -29.27 4.28
C THR A 565 -17.94 -29.70 3.56
N PRO A 566 -17.91 -30.89 2.93
CA PRO A 566 -16.77 -31.32 2.13
C PRO A 566 -16.61 -30.49 0.84
N SER A 567 -15.38 -30.35 0.37
CA SER A 567 -15.00 -29.69 -0.89
C SER A 567 -15.77 -30.26 -2.10
N PRO A 568 -16.44 -29.44 -2.93
CA PRO A 568 -17.26 -29.93 -4.05
C PRO A 568 -16.53 -30.05 -5.39
N LEU A 569 -15.21 -30.31 -5.43
CA LEU A 569 -14.44 -30.41 -6.68
C LEU A 569 -13.77 -31.78 -6.91
N SER A 570 -14.19 -32.83 -6.20
CA SER A 570 -13.66 -34.19 -6.40
C SER A 570 -14.54 -35.13 -7.23
N GLU A 571 -15.68 -34.69 -7.78
CA GLU A 571 -16.58 -35.58 -8.52
C GLU A 571 -16.68 -35.22 -10.01
N LEU A 572 -16.27 -36.19 -10.83
CA LEU A 572 -16.37 -36.20 -12.28
C LEU A 572 -17.85 -36.35 -12.71
N PRO A 573 -18.33 -35.68 -13.78
CA PRO A 573 -19.68 -35.93 -14.30
C PRO A 573 -19.79 -37.33 -14.93
N GLU A 574 -20.67 -38.17 -14.39
CA GLU A 574 -20.95 -39.56 -14.78
C GLU A 574 -21.72 -39.70 -16.11
N ALA A 575 -21.44 -38.84 -17.10
CA ALA A 575 -22.21 -38.77 -18.35
C ALA A 575 -21.55 -39.45 -19.58
N HIS A 576 -20.36 -40.05 -19.44
CA HIS A 576 -19.62 -40.62 -20.59
C HIS A 576 -19.32 -42.13 -20.53
N MET A 577 -19.99 -42.91 -19.68
CA MET A 577 -19.84 -44.39 -19.62
C MET A 577 -21.10 -45.19 -20.00
N ARG A 578 -21.88 -44.74 -21.00
CA ARG A 578 -23.01 -45.55 -21.53
C ARG A 578 -23.08 -45.73 -23.05
N ALA A 579 -21.97 -45.50 -23.76
CA ALA A 579 -21.87 -45.77 -25.19
C ALA A 579 -20.74 -46.78 -25.51
N ALA A 580 -20.73 -47.93 -24.84
CA ALA A 580 -19.90 -49.08 -25.21
C ALA A 580 -20.43 -50.39 -24.59
N ARG A 581 -21.68 -50.75 -24.90
CA ARG A 581 -22.16 -52.14 -24.79
C ARG A 581 -23.07 -52.43 -25.98
N SER A 582 -22.49 -53.01 -27.03
CA SER A 582 -23.26 -53.79 -28.01
C SER A 582 -23.48 -55.19 -27.41
N PRO A 583 -24.66 -55.82 -27.60
CA PRO A 583 -24.92 -57.16 -27.13
C PRO A 583 -24.24 -58.20 -28.04
N ALA A 584 -24.00 -59.37 -27.45
CA ALA A 584 -23.30 -60.52 -27.99
C ALA A 584 -23.93 -61.12 -29.25
N THR A 585 -23.04 -61.55 -30.17
CA THR A 585 -22.93 -62.93 -30.68
C THR A 585 -21.48 -63.21 -30.97
#